data_AF-K1T9G6-F1
#
_entry.id   AF-K1T9G6-F1
#
_cell.length_a   1.000
_cell.length_b   1.000
_cell.length_c   1.000
_cell.angle_alpha   90.00
_cell.angle_beta   90.00
_cell.angle_gamma   90.00
#
_symmetry.space_group_name_H-M   'P 1'
#
loop_
_entity.id
_entity.type
_entity.pdbx_description
1 polymer ?
#
loop_
_entity_poly.entity_id
_entity_poly.type
_entity_poly.pdbx_seq_one_letter_code
_entity_poly.pdbx_strand_id
1 'polypeptide(L)'
;MRYILLGILMAAAAWTARAQTFETLRLQRSYAGRADDFTNGYARAVRCEEWGYDNLWNDKTEAMITRASNGQMVMEWESDPVKRIDADGARFLFLISADQSAQPREFSLWIDGRPCGALTNLPGQHWEQTTDAGVVCTFSAYDSNQWGDRMGFMELLVPKELVEAGRPVRFRLIGEKAESNIYFMIFKNRELLEELRSRAAVEELFVLSATDRGVEIAAGTQWIGRTALVTCDGRPVQVRFVDGGDRAVGRCPEGAAVALQ
;
A
#
# COMPACT_ATOMS: atom_id res chain seq x y z
N MET A 1 19.54 -14.43 -27.33
CA MET A 1 19.41 -13.12 -26.64
C MET A 1 17.93 -12.74 -26.70
N ARG A 2 17.19 -12.80 -25.58
CA ARG A 2 15.76 -12.48 -25.56
C ARG A 2 15.60 -10.97 -25.47
N TYR A 3 15.14 -10.34 -26.55
CA TYR A 3 14.66 -8.97 -26.52
C TYR A 3 13.25 -8.97 -25.92
N ILE A 4 13.07 -8.32 -24.78
CA ILE A 4 11.74 -7.99 -24.27
C ILE A 4 11.34 -6.72 -25.03
N LEU A 5 10.42 -6.85 -26.00
CA LEU A 5 9.74 -5.71 -26.61
C LEU A 5 8.75 -5.15 -25.57
N LEU A 6 8.89 -3.89 -25.19
CA LEU A 6 8.00 -3.23 -24.24
C LEU A 6 7.05 -2.28 -24.99
N GLY A 7 6.17 -2.83 -25.81
CA GLY A 7 5.20 -2.02 -26.57
C GLY A 7 4.30 -1.21 -25.65
N ILE A 8 4.53 0.11 -25.56
CA ILE A 8 3.66 1.03 -24.82
C ILE A 8 2.44 1.36 -25.68
N LEU A 9 1.33 0.71 -25.38
CA LEU A 9 0.01 1.05 -25.92
C LEU A 9 -0.53 2.26 -25.15
N MET A 10 -0.40 3.46 -25.72
CA MET A 10 -1.11 4.64 -25.25
C MET A 10 -2.60 4.52 -25.63
N ALA A 11 -3.39 3.88 -24.78
CA ALA A 11 -4.84 3.99 -24.85
C ALA A 11 -5.26 5.30 -24.18
N ALA A 12 -5.43 6.35 -24.98
CA ALA A 12 -6.21 7.53 -24.60
C ALA A 12 -7.69 7.13 -24.55
N ALA A 13 -8.09 6.46 -23.49
CA ALA A 13 -9.47 6.35 -23.07
C ALA A 13 -9.56 6.94 -21.67
N ALA A 14 -10.50 7.87 -21.45
CA ALA A 14 -10.73 8.59 -20.22
C ALA A 14 -11.26 7.68 -19.08
N TRP A 15 -10.46 6.69 -18.70
CA TRP A 15 -10.41 6.20 -17.34
C TRP A 15 -9.29 6.98 -16.67
N THR A 16 -9.59 7.63 -15.55
CA THR A 16 -8.57 8.05 -14.61
C THR A 16 -7.90 6.78 -14.08
N ALA A 17 -6.96 6.23 -14.85
CA ALA A 17 -6.00 5.28 -14.32
C ALA A 17 -5.37 5.99 -13.11
N ARG A 18 -5.61 5.48 -11.90
CA ARG A 18 -4.93 5.99 -10.72
C ARG A 18 -3.44 5.73 -10.96
N ALA A 19 -2.73 6.76 -11.36
CA ALA A 19 -1.36 6.64 -11.79
C ALA A 19 -0.51 6.31 -10.57
N GLN A 20 0.21 5.19 -10.62
CA GLN A 20 1.25 4.90 -9.63
C GLN A 20 2.25 6.06 -9.61
N THR A 21 2.65 6.48 -8.42
CA THR A 21 3.70 7.49 -8.23
C THR A 21 5.01 6.82 -7.82
N PHE A 22 6.13 7.54 -7.90
CA PHE A 22 7.40 7.04 -7.36
C PHE A 22 7.32 6.75 -5.86
N GLU A 23 6.56 7.56 -5.10
CA GLU A 23 6.30 7.33 -3.68
C GLU A 23 5.53 6.03 -3.44
N THR A 24 4.46 5.79 -4.21
CA THR A 24 3.68 4.55 -4.17
C THR A 24 4.58 3.32 -4.39
N LEU A 25 5.40 3.33 -5.45
CA LEU A 25 6.31 2.23 -5.76
C LEU A 25 7.38 2.04 -4.69
N ARG A 26 7.94 3.13 -4.18
CA ARG A 26 8.93 3.10 -3.09
C ARG A 26 8.31 2.47 -1.84
N LEU A 27 7.08 2.82 -1.49
CA LEU A 27 6.38 2.25 -0.35
C LEU A 27 6.11 0.76 -0.54
N GLN A 28 5.56 0.36 -1.69
CA GLN A 28 5.33 -1.05 -2.02
C GLN A 28 6.63 -1.87 -1.92
N ARG A 29 7.74 -1.35 -2.45
CA ARG A 29 9.06 -2.00 -2.36
C ARG A 29 9.59 -2.08 -0.94
N SER A 30 9.37 -1.04 -0.13
CA SER A 30 9.74 -1.04 1.30
C SER A 30 9.04 -2.18 2.04
N TYR A 31 7.72 -2.34 1.87
CA TYR A 31 6.97 -3.45 2.46
C TYR A 31 7.35 -4.81 1.86
N ALA A 32 7.58 -4.89 0.55
CA ALA A 32 8.02 -6.12 -0.10
C ALA A 32 9.39 -6.59 0.41
N GLY A 33 10.33 -5.67 0.67
CA GLY A 33 11.65 -5.97 1.24
C GLY A 33 11.60 -6.49 2.67
N ARG A 34 10.51 -6.22 3.39
CA ARG A 34 10.22 -6.71 4.74
C ARG A 34 9.12 -7.78 4.79
N ALA A 35 8.70 -8.32 3.65
CA ALA A 35 7.54 -9.22 3.58
C ALA A 35 7.72 -10.50 4.42
N ASP A 36 8.96 -10.92 4.72
CA ASP A 36 9.27 -12.06 5.60
C ASP A 36 9.09 -11.76 7.09
N ASP A 37 9.01 -10.48 7.48
CA ASP A 37 8.77 -10.05 8.86
C ASP A 37 7.26 -10.06 9.19
N PHE A 38 6.39 -10.20 8.20
CA PHE A 38 4.94 -10.08 8.35
C PHE A 38 4.20 -11.42 8.28
N THR A 39 3.17 -11.54 9.11
CA THR A 39 2.03 -12.43 8.89
C THR A 39 0.97 -11.69 8.06
N ASN A 40 0.28 -12.36 7.13
CA ASN A 40 -0.84 -11.72 6.45
C ASN A 40 -1.96 -11.49 7.46
N GLY A 41 -2.40 -10.24 7.60
CA GLY A 41 -3.42 -9.83 8.56
C GLY A 41 -4.83 -10.35 8.22
N TYR A 42 -5.08 -10.78 6.98
CA TYR A 42 -6.38 -11.29 6.54
C TYR A 42 -6.29 -12.69 5.92
N ALA A 43 -7.01 -13.65 6.53
CA ALA A 43 -7.27 -14.97 5.98
C ALA A 43 -8.75 -15.18 5.65
N ARG A 44 -9.65 -14.83 6.58
CA ARG A 44 -11.10 -14.94 6.38
C ARG A 44 -11.88 -13.99 7.28
N ALA A 45 -13.03 -13.54 6.80
CA ALA A 45 -14.02 -12.86 7.63
C ALA A 45 -14.67 -13.85 8.61
N VAL A 46 -15.07 -13.34 9.78
CA VAL A 46 -15.86 -14.08 10.77
C VAL A 46 -17.23 -13.42 10.97
N ARG A 47 -17.25 -12.09 11.10
CA ARG A 47 -18.47 -11.28 11.17
C ARG A 47 -18.17 -9.87 10.70
N CYS A 48 -18.76 -9.44 9.60
CA CYS A 48 -18.62 -8.08 9.10
C CYS A 48 -19.80 -7.70 8.21
N GLU A 49 -19.96 -6.41 7.97
CA GLU A 49 -20.58 -5.95 6.74
C GLU A 49 -19.53 -5.93 5.63
N GLU A 50 -19.98 -6.24 4.42
CA GLU A 50 -19.13 -6.29 3.23
C GLU A 50 -19.45 -5.13 2.30
N TRP A 51 -18.42 -4.60 1.65
CA TRP A 51 -18.53 -3.47 0.76
C TRP A 51 -17.58 -3.63 -0.43
N GLY A 52 -18.06 -3.27 -1.62
CA GLY A 52 -17.22 -3.15 -2.81
C GLY A 52 -16.58 -1.77 -2.87
N TYR A 53 -15.25 -1.71 -2.97
CA TYR A 53 -14.50 -0.46 -2.96
C TYR A 53 -13.25 -0.52 -3.83
N ASP A 54 -13.06 0.47 -4.70
CA ASP A 54 -11.89 0.53 -5.57
C ASP A 54 -10.63 0.93 -4.79
N ASN A 55 -9.54 0.22 -5.02
CA ASN A 55 -8.20 0.56 -4.52
C ASN A 55 -7.17 0.49 -5.65
N LEU A 56 -5.90 0.82 -5.37
CA LEU A 56 -4.84 0.81 -6.37
C LEU A 56 -4.65 -0.56 -7.05
N TRP A 57 -4.97 -1.64 -6.35
CA TRP A 57 -4.93 -3.01 -6.85
C TRP A 57 -6.34 -3.39 -7.28
N ASN A 58 -6.80 -2.77 -8.37
CA ASN A 58 -8.17 -2.78 -8.92
C ASN A 58 -8.85 -4.16 -9.05
N ASP A 59 -8.13 -5.26 -8.82
CA ASP A 59 -8.63 -6.64 -8.75
C ASP A 59 -9.07 -7.07 -7.34
N LYS A 60 -8.87 -6.26 -6.29
CA LYS A 60 -9.20 -6.56 -4.89
C LYS A 60 -10.20 -5.57 -4.32
N THR A 61 -11.42 -5.57 -4.84
CA THR A 61 -12.44 -4.58 -4.46
C THR A 61 -13.28 -4.99 -3.26
N GLU A 62 -13.22 -6.24 -2.82
CA GLU A 62 -13.99 -6.69 -1.66
C GLU A 62 -13.33 -6.23 -0.35
N ALA A 63 -14.07 -5.49 0.47
CA ALA A 63 -13.63 -5.02 1.78
C ALA A 63 -14.64 -5.38 2.87
N MET A 64 -14.12 -5.58 4.07
CA MET A 64 -14.90 -5.53 5.30
C MET A 64 -14.95 -4.09 5.78
N ILE A 65 -16.06 -3.66 6.37
CA ILE A 65 -16.23 -2.29 6.84
C ILE A 65 -16.78 -2.25 8.27
N THR A 66 -16.30 -1.28 9.05
CA THR A 66 -16.95 -0.80 10.28
C THR A 66 -17.03 0.74 10.26
N ARG A 67 -18.06 1.31 10.90
CA ARG A 67 -18.32 2.75 10.94
C ARG A 67 -18.57 3.21 12.36
N ALA A 68 -18.19 4.46 12.66
CA ALA A 68 -18.48 5.15 13.91
C ALA A 68 -19.95 5.62 13.99
N SER A 69 -20.88 4.70 13.69
CA SER A 69 -22.31 4.96 13.55
C SER A 69 -23.02 4.84 14.90
N ASN A 70 -23.57 3.66 15.21
CA ASN A 70 -24.38 3.40 16.39
C ASN A 70 -23.64 2.62 17.50
N GLY A 71 -22.34 2.32 17.32
CA GLY A 71 -21.57 1.51 18.26
C GLY A 71 -21.78 -0.01 18.13
N GLN A 72 -22.49 -0.48 17.10
CA GLN A 72 -22.86 -1.90 16.96
C GLN A 72 -22.30 -2.55 15.69
N MET A 73 -21.70 -1.78 14.79
CA MET A 73 -21.13 -2.28 13.54
C MET A 73 -19.80 -2.99 13.82
N VAL A 74 -19.82 -4.31 13.78
CA VAL A 74 -18.66 -5.15 14.11
C VAL A 74 -17.96 -5.58 12.82
N MET A 75 -16.63 -5.44 12.80
CA MET A 75 -15.75 -6.07 11.82
C MET A 75 -14.83 -7.05 12.54
N GLU A 76 -14.98 -8.33 12.27
CA GLU A 76 -14.26 -9.42 12.92
C GLU A 76 -13.76 -10.43 11.90
N TRP A 77 -12.48 -10.79 12.01
CA TRP A 77 -11.78 -11.63 11.04
C TRP A 77 -10.63 -12.40 11.69
N GLU A 78 -10.05 -13.32 10.94
CA GLU A 78 -8.84 -14.06 11.32
C GLU A 78 -7.69 -13.73 10.35
N SER A 79 -6.48 -13.67 10.88
CA SER A 79 -5.23 -13.62 10.10
C SER A 79 -4.83 -15.00 9.57
N ASP A 80 -3.76 -15.04 8.78
CA ASP A 80 -3.00 -16.28 8.62
C ASP A 80 -2.39 -16.74 9.96
N PRO A 81 -2.02 -18.02 10.09
CA PRO A 81 -1.20 -18.49 11.22
C PRO A 81 0.05 -17.63 11.43
N VAL A 82 0.32 -17.23 12.67
CA VAL A 82 1.49 -16.40 13.00
C VAL A 82 2.78 -17.11 12.60
N LYS A 83 3.50 -16.54 11.63
CA LYS A 83 4.73 -17.12 11.07
C LYS A 83 5.95 -16.88 11.95
N ARG A 84 6.00 -15.70 12.58
CA ARG A 84 7.16 -15.18 13.31
C ARG A 84 6.70 -14.31 14.47
N ILE A 85 7.39 -14.48 15.61
CA ILE A 85 7.24 -13.65 16.80
C ILE A 85 8.66 -13.21 17.18
N ASP A 86 8.92 -11.91 17.11
CA ASP A 86 10.18 -11.29 17.51
C ASP A 86 10.13 -10.87 18.99
N ALA A 87 11.16 -10.17 19.46
CA ALA A 87 11.26 -9.77 20.86
C ALA A 87 10.12 -8.81 21.30
N ASP A 88 9.66 -7.96 20.38
CA ASP A 88 8.62 -6.95 20.52
C ASP A 88 7.21 -7.48 20.19
N GLY A 89 7.10 -8.54 19.40
CA GLY A 89 5.81 -9.16 19.07
C GLY A 89 5.73 -9.76 17.69
N ALA A 90 4.51 -9.96 17.19
CA ALA A 90 4.25 -10.38 15.82
C ALA A 90 3.72 -9.22 14.98
N ARG A 91 4.18 -9.12 13.73
CA ARG A 91 3.75 -8.07 12.79
C ARG A 91 2.72 -8.63 11.81
N PHE A 92 1.64 -7.89 11.61
CA PHE A 92 0.57 -8.21 10.67
C PHE A 92 0.42 -7.08 9.66
N LEU A 93 0.34 -7.43 8.39
CA LEU A 93 0.14 -6.47 7.31
C LEU A 93 -1.27 -6.56 6.74
N PHE A 94 -1.86 -5.41 6.49
CA PHE A 94 -3.19 -5.25 5.93
C PHE A 94 -3.18 -4.24 4.80
N LEU A 95 -4.07 -4.44 3.82
CA LEU A 95 -4.47 -3.41 2.88
C LEU A 95 -5.75 -2.76 3.44
N ILE A 96 -5.75 -1.45 3.62
CA ILE A 96 -6.88 -0.75 4.25
C ILE A 96 -7.32 0.49 3.47
N SER A 97 -8.54 0.94 3.74
CA SER A 97 -8.98 2.31 3.51
C SER A 97 -9.56 2.90 4.79
N ALA A 98 -9.22 4.15 5.09
CA ALA A 98 -9.79 4.86 6.22
C ALA A 98 -10.20 6.27 5.79
N ASP A 99 -11.40 6.65 6.23
CA ASP A 99 -11.91 8.02 6.07
C ASP A 99 -10.94 9.01 6.74
N GLN A 100 -10.78 10.20 6.16
CA GLN A 100 -9.94 11.25 6.72
C GLN A 100 -10.82 12.34 7.33
N SER A 101 -10.78 12.46 8.66
CA SER A 101 -11.56 13.46 9.37
C SER A 101 -10.68 14.30 10.30
N ALA A 102 -10.93 15.61 10.32
CA ALA A 102 -10.37 16.52 11.32
C ALA A 102 -10.92 16.25 12.74
N GLN A 103 -12.00 15.47 12.84
CA GLN A 103 -12.51 14.89 14.07
C GLN A 103 -12.38 13.36 13.97
N PRO A 104 -11.22 12.79 14.34
CA PRO A 104 -11.04 11.35 14.33
C PRO A 104 -12.10 10.66 15.19
N ARG A 105 -12.43 9.43 14.80
CA ARG A 105 -13.33 8.55 15.53
C ARG A 105 -12.59 7.32 16.02
N GLU A 106 -13.05 6.81 17.15
CA GLU A 106 -12.50 5.63 17.79
C GLU A 106 -13.09 4.34 17.24
N PHE A 107 -12.21 3.34 17.13
CA PHE A 107 -12.53 1.98 16.74
C PHE A 107 -11.91 1.04 17.78
N SER A 108 -12.76 0.49 18.66
CA SER A 108 -12.31 -0.38 19.75
C SER A 108 -11.75 -1.68 19.20
N LEU A 109 -10.50 -1.99 19.56
CA LEU A 109 -9.76 -3.18 19.13
C LEU A 109 -9.87 -4.28 20.18
N TRP A 110 -10.13 -5.49 19.69
CA TRP A 110 -10.04 -6.73 20.45
C TRP A 110 -9.18 -7.75 19.72
N ILE A 111 -8.41 -8.52 20.48
CA ILE A 111 -7.55 -9.61 20.00
C ILE A 111 -7.89 -10.87 20.79
N ASP A 112 -8.31 -11.92 20.09
CA ASP A 112 -8.76 -13.20 20.66
C ASP A 112 -9.76 -13.03 21.82
N GLY A 113 -10.68 -12.07 21.65
CA GLY A 113 -11.72 -11.76 22.64
C GLY A 113 -11.25 -10.93 23.84
N ARG A 114 -10.00 -10.47 23.87
CA ARG A 114 -9.47 -9.56 24.90
C ARG A 114 -9.53 -8.10 24.42
N PRO A 115 -9.96 -7.14 25.26
CA PRO A 115 -9.96 -5.72 24.88
C PRO A 115 -8.53 -5.19 24.84
N CYS A 116 -8.20 -4.45 23.79
CA CYS A 116 -6.84 -3.94 23.59
C CYS A 116 -6.74 -2.41 23.63
N GLY A 117 -7.85 -1.69 23.74
CA GLY A 117 -7.93 -0.23 23.60
C GLY A 117 -8.65 0.15 22.31
N ALA A 118 -8.35 1.32 21.73
CA ALA A 118 -8.93 1.79 20.49
C ALA A 118 -7.87 2.30 19.50
N LEU A 119 -8.22 2.24 18.22
CA LEU A 119 -7.53 2.90 17.13
C LEU A 119 -8.36 4.10 16.66
N THR A 120 -7.71 5.12 16.13
CA THR A 120 -8.38 6.29 15.53
C THR A 120 -7.97 6.45 14.07
N ASN A 121 -8.85 7.01 13.25
CA ASN A 121 -8.56 7.37 11.86
C ASN A 121 -7.88 8.74 11.78
N LEU A 122 -6.65 8.83 12.31
CA LEU A 122 -5.88 10.07 12.28
C LEU A 122 -5.70 10.61 10.84
N PRO A 123 -5.71 11.93 10.65
CA PRO A 123 -5.47 12.51 9.34
C PRO A 123 -3.99 12.38 8.95
N GLY A 124 -3.72 12.28 7.65
CA GLY A 124 -2.37 12.35 7.09
C GLY A 124 -1.99 11.15 6.23
N GLN A 125 -0.81 11.23 5.60
CA GLN A 125 -0.28 10.13 4.78
C GLN A 125 0.41 9.04 5.61
N HIS A 126 0.83 9.39 6.83
CA HIS A 126 1.48 8.46 7.74
C HIS A 126 1.10 8.82 9.17
N TRP A 127 0.78 7.81 9.96
CA TRP A 127 0.58 7.96 11.39
C TRP A 127 0.91 6.65 12.12
N GLU A 128 1.19 6.79 13.40
CA GLU A 128 1.43 5.67 14.33
C GLU A 128 0.66 5.94 15.62
N GLN A 129 0.06 4.89 16.17
CA GLN A 129 -0.68 4.94 17.43
C GLN A 129 -0.44 3.66 18.21
N THR A 130 -0.40 3.78 19.54
CA THR A 130 -0.21 2.65 20.45
C THR A 130 -1.43 2.54 21.35
N THR A 131 -2.02 1.35 21.42
CA THR A 131 -3.18 1.09 22.27
C THR A 131 -2.77 0.81 23.72
N ASP A 132 -3.73 0.81 24.64
CA ASP A 132 -3.50 0.52 26.07
C ASP A 132 -2.84 -0.85 26.31
N ALA A 133 -3.13 -1.83 25.45
CA ALA A 133 -2.52 -3.16 25.51
C ALA A 133 -1.14 -3.24 24.82
N GLY A 134 -0.58 -2.12 24.35
CA GLY A 134 0.74 -2.07 23.71
C GLY A 134 0.75 -2.48 22.24
N VAL A 135 -0.41 -2.60 21.59
CA VAL A 135 -0.47 -2.85 20.14
C VAL A 135 -0.08 -1.57 19.42
N VAL A 136 0.96 -1.63 18.59
CA VAL A 136 1.37 -0.49 17.75
C VAL A 136 0.71 -0.65 16.39
N CYS A 137 -0.01 0.37 15.95
CA CYS A 137 -0.66 0.45 14.66
C CYS A 137 -0.05 1.58 13.84
N THR A 138 0.57 1.22 12.72
CA THR A 138 1.21 2.14 11.79
C THR A 138 0.46 2.12 10.47
N PHE A 139 0.13 3.29 9.93
CA PHE A 139 -0.48 3.43 8.61
C PHE A 139 0.42 4.20 7.67
N SER A 140 0.49 3.75 6.42
CA SER A 140 1.17 4.46 5.34
C SER A 140 0.29 4.45 4.08
N ALA A 141 -0.21 5.62 3.71
CA ALA A 141 -1.04 5.82 2.52
C ALA A 141 -0.19 5.73 1.26
N TYR A 142 -0.72 5.09 0.21
CA TYR A 142 -0.15 5.11 -1.12
C TYR A 142 -1.04 5.84 -2.15
N ASP A 143 -2.29 6.13 -1.79
CA ASP A 143 -3.30 6.74 -2.66
C ASP A 143 -4.44 7.40 -1.84
N SER A 144 -5.24 8.22 -2.50
CA SER A 144 -6.48 8.80 -1.97
C SER A 144 -7.57 8.83 -3.02
N ASN A 145 -8.82 8.67 -2.59
CA ASN A 145 -9.96 8.85 -3.48
C ASN A 145 -10.30 10.35 -3.67
N GLN A 146 -11.32 10.64 -4.47
CA GLN A 146 -11.80 12.00 -4.73
C GLN A 146 -12.40 12.73 -3.52
N TRP A 147 -12.75 12.01 -2.46
CA TRP A 147 -13.27 12.55 -1.20
C TRP A 147 -12.18 12.73 -0.14
N GLY A 148 -10.93 12.35 -0.44
CA GLY A 148 -9.78 12.46 0.45
C GLY A 148 -9.53 11.22 1.32
N ASP A 149 -10.38 10.20 1.26
CA ASP A 149 -10.16 8.95 2.01
C ASP A 149 -8.87 8.29 1.52
N ARG A 150 -8.08 7.81 2.48
CA ARG A 150 -6.76 7.26 2.19
C ARG A 150 -6.85 5.76 2.01
N MET A 151 -6.06 5.25 1.08
CA MET A 151 -5.79 3.83 0.92
C MET A 151 -4.31 3.58 1.15
N GLY A 152 -3.99 2.49 1.83
CA GLY A 152 -2.64 2.27 2.28
C GLY A 152 -2.43 0.91 2.92
N PHE A 153 -1.24 0.75 3.46
CA PHE A 153 -0.88 -0.38 4.29
C PHE A 153 -1.10 -0.02 5.75
N MET A 154 -1.72 -0.93 6.49
CA MET A 154 -1.72 -0.89 7.95
C MET A 154 -0.85 -2.02 8.47
N GLU A 155 0.04 -1.70 9.38
CA GLU A 155 0.87 -2.63 10.12
C GLU A 155 0.38 -2.66 11.57
N LEU A 156 0.13 -3.86 12.11
CA LEU A 156 -0.08 -4.07 13.54
C LEU A 156 1.12 -4.85 14.09
N LEU A 157 1.86 -4.25 15.02
CA LEU A 157 2.77 -4.96 15.90
C LEU A 157 2.00 -5.34 17.16
N VAL A 158 1.70 -6.63 17.29
CA VAL A 158 0.94 -7.18 18.40
C VAL A 158 1.91 -7.80 19.41
N PRO A 159 1.88 -7.38 20.70
CA PRO A 159 2.73 -7.95 21.74
C PRO A 159 2.66 -9.47 21.80
N LYS A 160 3.82 -10.10 22.06
CA LYS A 160 3.95 -11.56 22.09
C LYS A 160 3.01 -12.24 23.10
N GLU A 161 2.56 -11.54 24.14
CA GLU A 161 1.64 -12.04 25.16
C GLU A 161 0.19 -12.18 24.63
N LEU A 162 -0.10 -11.61 23.46
CA LEU A 162 -1.41 -11.63 22.81
C LEU A 162 -1.44 -12.54 21.57
N VAL A 163 -0.34 -13.23 21.25
CA VAL A 163 -0.24 -14.08 20.04
C VAL A 163 0.45 -15.40 20.34
N GLU A 164 0.19 -16.40 19.49
CA GLU A 164 0.82 -17.71 19.59
C GLU A 164 1.30 -18.16 18.20
N ALA A 165 2.55 -18.66 18.13
CA ALA A 165 3.15 -19.09 16.87
C ALA A 165 2.34 -20.24 16.24
N GLY A 166 2.14 -20.18 14.92
CA GLY A 166 1.41 -21.19 14.17
C GLY A 166 -0.11 -21.15 14.36
N ARG A 167 -0.67 -20.19 15.11
CA ARG A 167 -2.12 -20.02 15.25
C ARG A 167 -2.60 -18.74 14.57
N PRO A 168 -3.76 -18.74 13.90
CA PRO A 168 -4.42 -17.51 13.47
C PRO A 168 -4.78 -16.63 14.67
N VAL A 169 -4.72 -15.31 14.49
CA VAL A 169 -5.20 -14.33 15.46
C VAL A 169 -6.56 -13.83 15.04
N ARG A 170 -7.52 -13.80 15.98
CA ARG A 170 -8.86 -13.25 15.74
C ARG A 170 -8.89 -11.79 16.16
N PHE A 171 -9.00 -10.90 15.18
CA PHE A 171 -9.14 -9.47 15.39
C PHE A 171 -10.60 -9.06 15.34
N ARG A 172 -10.96 -8.05 16.12
CA ARG A 172 -12.27 -7.40 16.05
C ARG A 172 -12.14 -5.90 16.24
N LEU A 173 -12.79 -5.14 15.37
CA LEU A 173 -12.95 -3.70 15.45
C LEU A 173 -14.43 -3.33 15.54
N ILE A 174 -14.75 -2.34 16.38
CA ILE A 174 -16.09 -1.77 16.53
C ILE A 174 -15.96 -0.26 16.51
N GLY A 175 -16.55 0.41 15.51
CA GLY A 175 -16.61 1.87 15.49
C GLY A 175 -17.48 2.40 16.63
N GLU A 176 -17.08 3.51 17.23
CA GLU A 176 -17.79 4.13 18.35
C GLU A 176 -19.22 4.58 17.99
N LYS A 177 -20.01 4.90 19.02
CA LYS A 177 -21.33 5.50 18.84
C LYS A 177 -21.19 7.02 18.67
N ALA A 178 -21.00 7.47 17.44
CA ALA A 178 -20.83 8.89 17.11
C ALA A 178 -21.77 9.40 16.00
N GLU A 179 -22.74 8.59 15.56
CA GLU A 179 -23.69 8.92 14.49
C GLU A 179 -22.99 9.42 13.21
N SER A 180 -21.81 8.88 12.95
CA SER A 180 -20.92 9.29 11.86
C SER A 180 -20.76 8.19 10.82
N ASN A 181 -20.59 8.60 9.56
CA ASN A 181 -20.25 7.69 8.47
C ASN A 181 -18.75 7.40 8.37
N ILE A 182 -17.92 8.03 9.21
CA ILE A 182 -16.48 7.76 9.28
C ILE A 182 -16.24 6.26 9.43
N TYR A 183 -15.40 5.73 8.57
CA TYR A 183 -15.22 4.30 8.40
C TYR A 183 -13.77 3.85 8.51
N PHE A 184 -13.64 2.57 8.82
CA PHE A 184 -12.41 1.79 8.68
C PHE A 184 -12.73 0.56 7.83
N MET A 185 -11.96 0.36 6.75
CA MET A 185 -12.10 -0.78 5.84
C MET A 185 -10.82 -1.60 5.81
N ILE A 186 -10.98 -2.92 5.79
CA ILE A 186 -9.88 -3.87 5.50
C ILE A 186 -10.25 -4.64 4.24
N PHE A 187 -9.39 -4.55 3.22
CA PHE A 187 -9.56 -5.31 1.99
C PHE A 187 -9.30 -6.79 2.22
N LYS A 188 -10.14 -7.64 1.65
CA LYS A 188 -10.06 -9.09 1.76
C LYS A 188 -8.96 -9.64 0.85
N ASN A 189 -7.70 -9.49 1.26
CA ASN A 189 -6.55 -9.93 0.46
C ASN A 189 -5.75 -11.03 1.16
N ARG A 190 -5.94 -12.28 0.74
CA ARG A 190 -5.22 -13.47 1.26
C ARG A 190 -3.80 -13.62 0.70
N GLU A 191 -3.50 -12.94 -0.40
CA GLU A 191 -2.24 -13.07 -1.15
C GLU A 191 -1.37 -11.81 -1.03
N LEU A 192 -1.75 -10.87 -0.15
CA LEU A 192 -1.15 -9.55 0.02
C LEU A 192 0.39 -9.55 -0.02
N LEU A 193 1.02 -10.43 0.77
CA LEU A 193 2.49 -10.49 0.87
C LEU A 193 3.16 -11.04 -0.39
N GLU A 194 2.53 -11.99 -1.08
CA GLU A 194 3.02 -12.55 -2.34
C GLU A 194 2.85 -11.54 -3.48
N GLU A 195 1.69 -10.89 -3.54
CA GLU A 195 1.41 -9.82 -4.50
C GLU A 195 2.36 -8.65 -4.33
N LEU A 196 2.67 -8.23 -3.10
CA LEU A 196 3.67 -7.19 -2.85
C LEU A 196 5.04 -7.54 -3.44
N ARG A 197 5.50 -8.78 -3.25
CA ARG A 197 6.78 -9.23 -3.82
C ARG A 197 6.73 -9.28 -5.33
N SER A 198 5.67 -9.87 -5.90
CA SER A 198 5.47 -9.98 -7.34
C SER A 198 5.48 -8.59 -7.98
N ARG A 199 4.66 -7.67 -7.47
CA ARG A 199 4.60 -6.27 -7.92
C ARG A 199 5.93 -5.56 -7.75
N ALA A 200 6.58 -5.64 -6.59
CA ALA A 200 7.89 -5.01 -6.38
C ALA A 200 9.00 -5.52 -7.30
N ALA A 201 8.88 -6.77 -7.79
CA ALA A 201 9.83 -7.39 -8.70
C ALA A 201 9.62 -6.99 -10.18
N VAL A 202 8.40 -6.60 -10.57
CA VAL A 202 8.05 -6.37 -11.98
C VAL A 202 7.55 -4.95 -12.29
N GLU A 203 7.02 -4.23 -11.30
CA GLU A 203 6.50 -2.87 -11.47
C GLU A 203 7.64 -1.84 -11.46
N GLU A 204 7.74 -1.12 -12.57
CA GLU A 204 8.69 -0.03 -12.80
C GLU A 204 7.93 1.16 -13.38
N LEU A 205 8.21 2.36 -12.86
CA LEU A 205 7.70 3.62 -13.40
C LEU A 205 8.83 4.37 -14.06
N PHE A 206 8.57 4.83 -15.28
CA PHE A 206 9.40 5.81 -15.97
C PHE A 206 8.55 7.03 -16.28
N VAL A 207 9.02 8.22 -15.90
CA VAL A 207 8.40 9.49 -16.25
C VAL A 207 9.29 10.19 -17.26
N LEU A 208 8.74 10.49 -18.43
CA LEU A 208 9.45 11.19 -19.49
C LEU A 208 9.01 12.65 -19.48
N SER A 209 9.98 13.55 -19.53
CA SER A 209 9.76 15.00 -19.56
C SER A 209 10.55 15.61 -20.70
N ALA A 210 9.84 16.23 -21.64
CA ALA A 210 10.47 17.05 -22.66
C ALA A 210 10.92 18.38 -22.04
N THR A 211 12.18 18.72 -22.24
CA THR A 211 12.81 19.96 -21.77
C THR A 211 13.45 20.69 -22.95
N ASP A 212 13.88 21.93 -22.71
CA ASP A 212 14.68 22.70 -23.67
C ASP A 212 16.02 22.03 -24.03
N ARG A 213 16.52 21.14 -23.17
CA ARG A 213 17.77 20.39 -23.32
C ARG A 213 17.58 18.94 -23.78
N GLY A 214 16.42 18.61 -24.32
CA GLY A 214 16.06 17.24 -24.74
C GLY A 214 15.13 16.55 -23.76
N VAL A 215 15.11 15.21 -23.76
CA VAL A 215 14.19 14.43 -22.92
C VAL A 215 14.90 13.91 -21.67
N GLU A 216 14.32 14.23 -20.52
CA GLU A 216 14.69 13.66 -19.23
C GLU A 216 13.81 12.45 -18.93
N ILE A 217 14.43 11.41 -18.38
CA ILE A 217 13.77 10.18 -17.96
C ILE A 217 14.02 10.02 -16.47
N ALA A 218 12.96 10.13 -15.68
CA ALA A 218 12.99 9.79 -14.26
C ALA A 218 12.55 8.34 -14.06
N ALA A 219 13.20 7.63 -13.14
CA ALA A 219 12.90 6.26 -12.75
C ALA A 219 13.02 6.10 -11.22
N GLY A 220 12.60 4.98 -10.67
CA GLY A 220 12.81 4.69 -9.24
C GLY A 220 14.29 4.60 -8.88
N THR A 221 14.63 4.86 -7.61
CA THR A 221 16.03 4.96 -7.12
C THR A 221 16.88 3.70 -7.34
N GLN A 222 16.25 2.53 -7.50
CA GLN A 222 16.93 1.28 -7.91
C GLN A 222 17.69 1.40 -9.24
N TRP A 223 17.34 2.38 -10.08
CA TRP A 223 18.00 2.63 -11.36
C TRP A 223 19.28 3.44 -11.23
N ILE A 224 19.60 4.03 -10.07
CA ILE A 224 20.84 4.78 -9.88
C ILE A 224 22.05 3.91 -10.22
N GLY A 225 22.90 4.40 -11.13
CA GLY A 225 24.06 3.68 -11.63
C GLY A 225 23.77 2.64 -12.72
N ARG A 226 22.50 2.33 -13.01
CA ARG A 226 22.10 1.45 -14.11
C ARG A 226 22.03 2.22 -15.44
N THR A 227 21.98 1.47 -16.53
CA THR A 227 21.82 2.00 -17.88
C THR A 227 20.60 1.37 -18.53
N ALA A 228 19.71 2.21 -19.09
CA ALA A 228 18.66 1.75 -19.99
C ALA A 228 19.09 1.97 -21.45
N LEU A 229 18.59 1.11 -22.34
CA LEU A 229 18.64 1.34 -23.78
C LEU A 229 17.33 1.99 -24.19
N VAL A 230 17.39 3.20 -24.73
CA VAL A 230 16.23 4.00 -25.12
C VAL A 230 16.34 4.35 -26.60
N THR A 231 15.25 4.22 -27.36
CA THR A 231 15.24 4.62 -28.76
C THR A 231 14.94 6.12 -28.88
N CYS A 232 15.87 6.87 -29.46
CA CYS A 232 15.76 8.30 -29.73
C CYS A 232 15.93 8.51 -31.24
N ASP A 233 14.96 9.13 -31.92
CA ASP A 233 14.97 9.33 -33.37
C ASP A 233 15.29 8.04 -34.17
N GLY A 234 14.71 6.92 -33.73
CA GLY A 234 14.93 5.60 -34.35
C GLY A 234 16.33 4.99 -34.10
N ARG A 235 17.16 5.62 -33.26
CA ARG A 235 18.49 5.11 -32.89
C ARG A 235 18.53 4.70 -31.42
N PRO A 236 19.14 3.54 -31.10
CA PRO A 236 19.33 3.16 -29.70
C PRO A 236 20.37 4.07 -29.04
N VAL A 237 20.03 4.57 -27.87
CA VAL A 237 20.86 5.43 -27.02
C VAL A 237 20.96 4.80 -25.64
N GLN A 238 22.18 4.74 -25.11
CA GLN A 238 22.40 4.31 -23.73
C GLN A 238 22.21 5.50 -22.79
N VAL A 239 21.21 5.40 -21.92
CA VAL A 239 20.92 6.40 -20.90
C VAL A 239 21.38 5.85 -19.55
N ARG A 240 22.44 6.43 -19.00
CA ARG A 240 22.89 6.13 -17.64
C ARG A 240 22.11 6.98 -16.65
N PHE A 241 21.61 6.34 -15.61
CA PHE A 241 20.88 7.00 -14.54
C PHE A 241 21.83 7.42 -13.41
N VAL A 242 21.67 8.67 -12.96
CA VAL A 242 22.39 9.24 -11.83
C VAL A 242 21.42 9.53 -10.68
N ASP A 243 21.98 9.80 -9.51
CA ASP A 243 21.20 10.17 -8.33
C ASP A 243 20.58 11.57 -8.50
N GLY A 244 19.25 11.64 -8.43
CA GLY A 244 18.47 12.87 -8.43
C GLY A 244 17.84 13.18 -7.06
N GLY A 245 18.21 12.47 -6.00
CA GLY A 245 17.65 12.58 -4.65
C GLY A 245 16.55 11.55 -4.40
N ASP A 246 15.31 11.90 -4.74
CA ASP A 246 14.13 11.04 -4.53
C ASP A 246 13.92 10.01 -5.66
N ARG A 247 14.64 10.17 -6.77
CA ARG A 247 14.51 9.38 -8.00
C ARG A 247 15.84 9.25 -8.73
N ALA A 248 15.93 8.27 -9.62
CA ALA A 248 17.02 8.16 -10.57
C ALA A 248 16.72 9.01 -11.80
N VAL A 249 17.70 9.76 -12.32
CA VAL A 249 17.52 10.64 -13.48
C VAL A 249 18.49 10.26 -14.59
N GLY A 250 17.95 10.04 -15.79
CA GLY A 250 18.69 9.84 -17.02
C GLY A 250 18.32 10.91 -18.04
N ARG A 251 19.24 11.26 -18.93
CA ARG A 251 18.98 12.24 -20.00
C ARG A 251 19.35 11.67 -21.35
N CYS A 252 18.47 11.88 -22.32
CA CYS A 252 18.79 11.67 -23.72
C CYS A 252 19.68 12.82 -24.23
N PRO A 253 20.50 12.60 -25.28
CA PRO A 253 21.30 13.63 -25.92
C PRO A 253 20.45 14.84 -26.35
N GLU A 254 21.05 16.04 -26.32
CA GLU A 254 20.40 17.27 -26.77
C GLU A 254 19.92 17.15 -28.22
N GLY A 255 18.70 17.64 -28.49
CA GLY A 255 18.09 17.62 -29.82
C GLY A 255 17.37 16.32 -30.23
N ALA A 256 17.33 15.32 -29.35
CA ALA A 256 16.67 14.06 -29.63
C ALA A 256 15.15 14.07 -29.39
N ALA A 257 14.33 13.63 -30.35
CA ALA A 257 12.94 13.28 -30.08
C ALA A 257 12.86 11.83 -29.56
N VAL A 258 12.20 11.61 -28.43
CA VAL A 258 12.11 10.30 -27.80
C VAL A 258 10.78 9.64 -28.12
N ALA A 259 10.85 8.44 -28.67
CA ALA A 259 9.73 7.52 -28.79
C ALA A 259 10.09 6.25 -27.99
N LEU A 260 9.29 5.94 -26.97
CA LEU A 260 9.43 4.67 -26.26
C LEU A 260 8.89 3.55 -27.16
N GLN A 261 9.67 2.48 -27.34
CA GLN A 261 9.26 1.26 -28.01
C GLN A 261 9.10 0.10 -27.04
#